data_AF-A0A1W1CGU1-F1
#
_entry.id   AF-A0A1W1CGU1-F1
#
_cell.length_a   1.000
_cell.length_b   1.000
_cell.length_c   1.000
_cell.angle_alpha   90.00
_cell.angle_beta   90.00
_cell.angle_gamma   90.00
#
_symmetry.space_group_name_H-M   'P 1'
#
loop_
_entity.id
_entity.type
_entity.pdbx_description
1 polymer ?
#
loop_
_entity_poly.entity_id
_entity_poly.type
_entity_poly.pdbx_seq_one_letter_code
_entity_poly.pdbx_strand_id
1 'polypeptide(L)'
;MVKRFFKIWIGLLAILVLNSCVNTPTVNKAPKKIIKKKEYKVPLSNRGKYLYSMLVDKTTGKFVKELLPNETYDKSRFEEIKVYNGGAYPSYHPSQIKQHQSSIFKDTTFDSIKTTGTVLVGLFDDKKFIKIANNAIKRIKEIEAIKYSKVKFDIDFRIDTSINEEYATATILIHHRPSLQLNRAVFYVNGSAMYADRLSSVDVSPILRKETYKVGLPTGKNRVKVRFSSLDGKRVAKNATVENLFKGKTTFHIVAIGVDKFPNWTIDRTLKNAVNDANYIKKVFQERSSKLFIHGLQIKPYSLDTNSTTKESISKLIEEVRKSIKPNDYFLLYVASHGIIKGTGEDKRYYFAPSDLSATETPTLTHPHSSPSPNKLSTTPILLA
;
A
#
# COMPACT_ATOMS: atom_id res chain seq x y z
N MET A 1 62.40 6.73 37.89
CA MET A 1 63.38 6.48 36.81
C MET A 1 62.59 6.11 35.56
N VAL A 2 62.61 7.01 34.57
CA VAL A 2 62.15 6.95 33.16
C VAL A 2 60.69 6.54 32.84
N LYS A 3 59.84 7.57 32.70
CA LYS A 3 58.68 7.62 31.78
C LYS A 3 59.18 7.96 30.37
N ARG A 4 58.70 7.31 29.31
CA ARG A 4 58.69 7.83 27.91
C ARG A 4 57.62 7.12 27.06
N PHE A 5 56.59 7.85 26.64
CA PHE A 5 56.29 8.32 25.26
C PHE A 5 55.53 7.31 24.38
N PHE A 6 54.27 7.59 24.07
CA PHE A 6 53.83 7.91 22.70
C PHE A 6 52.41 8.51 22.72
N LYS A 7 52.30 9.72 22.18
CA LYS A 7 51.07 10.46 21.83
C LYS A 7 51.19 10.78 20.33
N ILE A 8 50.23 11.57 19.81
CA ILE A 8 50.14 12.13 18.43
C ILE A 8 49.31 11.16 17.52
N TRP A 9 48.17 11.51 16.90
CA TRP A 9 47.76 12.74 16.19
C TRP A 9 46.27 13.11 16.36
N ILE A 10 46.05 14.42 16.55
CA ILE A 10 44.80 15.17 16.34
C ILE A 10 44.97 15.90 15.00
N GLY A 11 43.96 15.88 14.14
CA GLY A 11 43.88 16.74 12.95
C GLY A 11 42.54 17.48 12.93
N LEU A 12 42.62 18.78 13.16
CA LEU A 12 41.56 19.79 13.12
C LEU A 12 41.85 20.69 11.89
N LEU A 13 40.82 21.26 11.25
CA LEU A 13 40.68 22.70 10.90
C LEU A 13 40.08 23.02 9.50
N ALA A 14 39.08 23.93 9.55
CA ALA A 14 38.65 25.03 8.65
C ALA A 14 38.24 24.74 7.20
N ILE A 15 37.00 25.07 6.76
CA ILE A 15 36.38 26.39 6.51
C ILE A 15 37.06 27.17 5.36
N LEU A 16 36.32 27.33 4.25
CA LEU A 16 36.41 28.52 3.40
C LEU A 16 35.03 28.85 2.81
N VAL A 17 34.68 30.13 2.87
CA VAL A 17 33.44 30.78 2.42
C VAL A 17 33.79 31.74 1.26
N LEU A 18 32.76 32.14 0.50
CA LEU A 18 32.59 33.35 -0.35
C LEU A 18 32.66 33.08 -1.87
N ASN A 19 31.51 33.20 -2.56
CA ASN A 19 31.00 34.39 -3.32
C ASN A 19 31.61 34.44 -4.73
N SER A 20 30.97 34.82 -5.84
CA SER A 20 29.66 35.32 -6.24
C SER A 20 29.69 35.25 -7.79
N CYS A 21 28.56 35.21 -8.49
CA CYS A 21 28.27 36.18 -9.56
C CYS A 21 26.94 35.89 -10.26
N VAL A 22 26.29 37.02 -10.50
CA VAL A 22 25.03 37.28 -11.18
C VAL A 22 25.21 37.13 -12.69
N ASN A 23 24.22 36.54 -13.38
CA ASN A 23 23.79 37.05 -14.68
C ASN A 23 22.35 36.62 -15.03
N THR A 24 21.67 37.56 -15.69
CA THR A 24 20.25 37.81 -15.93
C THR A 24 19.53 36.86 -16.91
N PRO A 25 18.19 36.97 -17.06
CA PRO A 25 17.32 35.86 -17.43
C PRO A 25 17.14 35.72 -18.94
N THR A 26 17.17 34.48 -19.43
CA THR A 26 16.59 34.13 -20.73
C THR A 26 15.16 33.65 -20.52
N VAL A 27 14.21 34.43 -21.06
CA VAL A 27 12.80 34.08 -21.19
C VAL A 27 12.68 32.92 -22.16
N ASN A 28 12.73 31.70 -21.65
CA ASN A 28 12.21 30.53 -22.37
C ASN A 28 10.77 30.31 -21.92
N LYS A 29 9.83 30.59 -22.83
CA LYS A 29 8.42 30.23 -22.67
C LYS A 29 8.36 28.74 -22.30
N ALA A 30 7.95 28.46 -21.07
CA ALA A 30 7.68 27.11 -20.62
C ALA A 30 6.67 26.47 -21.60
N PRO A 31 6.94 25.28 -22.15
CA PRO A 31 5.95 24.58 -22.94
C PRO A 31 4.71 24.39 -22.09
N LYS A 32 3.54 24.81 -22.60
CA LYS A 32 2.24 24.59 -21.96
C LYS A 32 2.20 23.13 -21.50
N LYS A 33 2.17 22.93 -20.18
CA LYS A 33 2.05 21.63 -19.54
C LYS A 33 0.72 21.05 -20.03
N ILE A 34 0.77 20.22 -21.07
CA ILE A 34 -0.38 19.43 -21.50
C ILE A 34 -0.66 18.53 -20.31
N ILE A 35 -1.68 18.89 -19.53
CA ILE A 35 -2.23 18.04 -18.49
C ILE A 35 -2.75 16.82 -19.26
N LYS A 36 -1.96 15.74 -19.31
CA LYS A 36 -2.43 14.45 -19.80
C LYS A 36 -3.76 14.19 -19.11
N LYS A 37 -4.84 14.08 -19.88
CA LYS A 37 -6.15 13.68 -19.35
C LYS A 37 -5.90 12.41 -18.54
N LYS A 38 -6.10 12.51 -17.23
CA LYS A 38 -5.94 11.39 -16.32
C LYS A 38 -7.09 10.43 -16.64
N GLU A 39 -6.82 9.42 -17.43
CA GLU A 39 -7.78 8.35 -17.72
C GLU A 39 -7.95 7.51 -16.45
N TYR A 40 -9.18 7.48 -15.94
CA TYR A 40 -9.51 6.67 -14.78
C TYR A 40 -9.81 5.26 -15.27
N LYS A 41 -8.99 4.27 -14.85
CA LYS A 41 -9.29 2.86 -15.08
C LYS A 41 -10.63 2.53 -14.43
N VAL A 42 -11.51 1.89 -15.18
CA VAL A 42 -12.84 1.44 -14.75
C VAL A 42 -12.73 -0.04 -14.39
N PRO A 43 -12.72 -0.44 -13.10
CA PRO A 43 -12.59 -1.85 -12.76
C PRO A 43 -13.92 -2.59 -12.89
N LEU A 44 -14.13 -3.37 -13.94
CA LEU A 44 -15.37 -4.14 -14.14
C LEU A 44 -15.64 -5.07 -12.93
N SER A 45 -16.76 -4.82 -12.26
CA SER A 45 -17.39 -5.63 -11.21
C SER A 45 -16.56 -5.99 -9.97
N ASN A 46 -16.93 -5.38 -8.84
CA ASN A 46 -17.13 -6.15 -7.61
C ASN A 46 -18.24 -5.46 -6.78
N ARG A 47 -19.15 -6.27 -6.24
CA ARG A 47 -20.44 -5.91 -5.63
C ARG A 47 -20.30 -5.04 -4.36
N GLY A 48 -19.84 -3.79 -4.51
CA GLY A 48 -19.85 -2.78 -3.45
C GLY A 48 -21.20 -2.07 -3.35
N LYS A 49 -21.45 -1.36 -2.25
CA LYS A 49 -22.54 -0.37 -2.15
C LYS A 49 -22.18 0.82 -3.05
N TYR A 50 -23.08 1.23 -3.95
CA TYR A 50 -22.86 2.43 -4.76
C TYR A 50 -23.01 3.69 -3.89
N LEU A 51 -22.19 4.71 -4.16
CA LEU A 51 -22.21 6.01 -3.47
C LEU A 51 -23.40 6.85 -3.94
N TYR A 52 -23.62 6.85 -5.25
CA TYR A 52 -24.66 7.63 -5.91
C TYR A 52 -25.29 6.78 -7.01
N SER A 53 -26.59 6.95 -7.19
CA SER A 53 -27.27 6.55 -8.40
C SER A 53 -27.62 7.80 -9.20
N MET A 54 -27.34 7.79 -10.50
CA MET A 54 -27.51 8.95 -11.35
C MET A 54 -28.37 8.64 -12.54
N LEU A 55 -29.30 9.54 -12.81
CA LEU A 55 -30.13 9.48 -13.99
C LEU A 55 -29.45 10.26 -15.13
N VAL A 56 -29.21 9.59 -16.25
CA VAL A 56 -28.65 10.17 -17.47
C VAL A 56 -29.67 10.07 -18.60
N ASP A 57 -29.87 11.18 -19.32
CA ASP A 57 -30.74 11.21 -20.50
C ASP A 57 -30.08 10.43 -21.64
N LYS A 58 -30.83 9.48 -22.20
CA LYS A 58 -30.26 8.52 -23.13
C LYS A 58 -29.85 9.12 -24.47
N THR A 59 -30.59 10.13 -24.90
CA THR A 59 -30.41 10.82 -26.18
C THR A 59 -29.21 11.76 -26.13
N THR A 60 -29.10 12.53 -25.05
CA THR A 60 -28.09 13.59 -24.91
C THR A 60 -26.83 13.13 -24.18
N GLY A 61 -26.91 12.03 -23.42
CA GLY A 61 -25.85 11.59 -22.50
C GLY A 61 -25.58 12.56 -21.35
N LYS A 62 -26.51 13.51 -21.10
CA LYS A 62 -26.39 14.52 -20.04
C LYS A 62 -26.97 14.00 -18.73
N PHE A 63 -26.33 14.36 -17.63
CA PHE A 63 -26.86 14.16 -16.29
C PHE A 63 -28.19 14.91 -16.13
N VAL A 64 -29.17 14.25 -15.52
CA VAL A 64 -30.50 14.82 -15.21
C VAL A 64 -30.60 15.10 -13.72
N LYS A 65 -30.53 14.05 -12.88
CA LYS A 65 -30.60 14.15 -11.42
C LYS A 65 -29.95 12.96 -10.71
N GLU A 66 -29.70 13.12 -9.42
CA GLU A 66 -29.43 11.98 -8.53
C GLU A 66 -30.73 11.19 -8.39
N LEU A 67 -30.64 9.87 -8.49
CA LEU A 67 -31.74 8.94 -8.31
C LEU A 67 -31.72 8.44 -6.86
N LEU A 68 -32.79 8.70 -6.11
CA LEU A 68 -32.91 8.25 -4.74
C LEU A 68 -33.19 6.73 -4.67
N PRO A 69 -32.85 6.07 -3.55
CA PRO A 69 -33.21 4.67 -3.36
C PRO A 69 -34.72 4.45 -3.58
N ASN A 70 -35.06 3.46 -4.41
CA ASN A 70 -36.44 3.08 -4.79
C ASN A 70 -37.21 4.12 -5.63
N GLU A 71 -36.56 5.20 -6.08
CA GLU A 71 -37.18 6.14 -6.99
C GLU A 71 -37.37 5.50 -8.37
N THR A 72 -38.59 5.60 -8.92
CA THR A 72 -38.90 5.10 -10.26
C THR A 72 -38.55 6.14 -11.31
N TYR A 73 -38.21 5.67 -12.52
CA TYR A 73 -37.89 6.54 -13.64
C TYR A 73 -38.29 5.89 -14.96
N ASP A 74 -38.49 6.72 -15.98
CA ASP A 74 -38.76 6.26 -17.33
C ASP A 74 -37.49 5.63 -17.93
N LYS A 75 -37.43 4.29 -17.88
CA LYS A 75 -36.33 3.50 -18.44
C LYS A 75 -36.23 3.60 -19.95
N SER A 76 -37.25 4.09 -20.67
CA SER A 76 -37.17 4.30 -22.12
C SER A 76 -36.32 5.53 -22.45
N ARG A 77 -36.43 6.58 -21.64
CA ARG A 77 -35.77 7.87 -21.84
C ARG A 77 -34.46 8.01 -21.06
N PHE A 78 -34.32 7.32 -19.93
CA PHE A 78 -33.22 7.53 -19.01
C PHE A 78 -32.49 6.24 -18.63
N GLU A 79 -31.21 6.38 -18.31
CA GLU A 79 -30.36 5.30 -17.80
C GLU A 79 -29.81 5.64 -16.42
N GLU A 80 -29.86 4.63 -15.54
CA GLU A 80 -29.23 4.69 -14.24
C GLU A 80 -27.74 4.32 -14.36
N ILE A 81 -26.89 5.23 -13.91
CA ILE A 81 -25.45 5.01 -13.71
C ILE A 81 -25.19 4.95 -12.22
N LYS A 82 -24.65 3.82 -11.77
CA LYS A 82 -24.23 3.64 -10.39
C LYS A 82 -22.78 4.05 -10.25
N VAL A 83 -22.51 4.96 -9.33
CA VAL A 83 -21.15 5.44 -9.06
C VAL A 83 -20.66 4.88 -7.74
N TYR A 84 -19.47 4.32 -7.74
CA TYR A 84 -18.82 3.65 -6.63
C TYR A 84 -17.50 4.36 -6.33
N ASN A 85 -16.90 4.03 -5.19
CA ASN A 85 -15.57 4.56 -4.83
C ASN A 85 -14.49 4.28 -5.89
N GLY A 86 -14.61 3.20 -6.68
CA GLY A 86 -13.64 2.81 -7.71
C GLY A 86 -13.95 3.26 -9.13
N GLY A 87 -15.11 3.89 -9.39
CA GLY A 87 -15.54 4.26 -10.73
C GLY A 87 -17.06 4.32 -10.90
N ALA A 88 -17.51 4.75 -12.07
CA ALA A 88 -18.91 4.66 -12.47
C ALA A 88 -19.13 3.36 -13.26
N TYR A 89 -20.34 2.79 -13.21
CA TYR A 89 -20.76 1.61 -13.95
C TYR A 89 -22.20 1.76 -14.41
N PRO A 90 -22.57 1.16 -15.55
CA PRO A 90 -23.97 1.06 -15.90
C PRO A 90 -24.69 0.11 -14.93
N SER A 91 -25.99 0.34 -14.72
CA SER A 91 -26.80 -0.44 -13.76
C SER A 91 -27.25 -1.82 -14.29
N TYR A 92 -26.94 -2.19 -15.54
CA TYR A 92 -27.38 -3.46 -16.14
C TYR A 92 -26.34 -4.59 -16.02
N HIS A 93 -26.83 -5.83 -16.00
CA HIS A 93 -25.98 -7.02 -16.03
C HIS A 93 -25.69 -7.40 -17.50
N PRO A 94 -24.41 -7.51 -17.94
CA PRO A 94 -24.07 -7.77 -19.33
C PRO A 94 -24.68 -9.06 -19.90
N SER A 95 -24.98 -10.06 -19.07
CA SER A 95 -25.60 -11.32 -19.50
C SER A 95 -27.10 -11.23 -19.82
N GLN A 96 -27.75 -10.07 -19.68
CA GLN A 96 -29.18 -9.90 -19.94
C GLN A 96 -29.42 -9.08 -21.23
N ILE A 97 -29.51 -9.78 -22.37
CA ILE A 97 -29.63 -9.20 -23.73
C ILE A 97 -30.71 -8.11 -23.82
N LYS A 98 -31.88 -8.29 -23.20
CA LYS A 98 -32.97 -7.28 -23.22
C LYS A 98 -32.60 -5.97 -22.48
N GLN A 99 -31.81 -6.06 -21.41
CA GLN A 99 -31.33 -4.87 -20.69
C GLN A 99 -30.22 -4.16 -21.48
N HIS A 100 -29.37 -4.94 -22.15
CA HIS A 100 -28.33 -4.41 -23.01
C HIS A 100 -28.88 -3.58 -24.19
N GLN A 101 -29.88 -4.10 -24.91
CA GLN A 101 -30.47 -3.41 -26.07
C GLN A 101 -31.19 -2.09 -25.73
N SER A 102 -31.57 -1.92 -24.46
CA SER A 102 -32.17 -0.69 -23.96
C SER A 102 -31.15 0.28 -23.35
N SER A 103 -29.88 -0.10 -23.19
CA SER A 103 -28.82 0.78 -22.68
C SER A 103 -28.31 1.77 -23.74
N ILE A 104 -27.70 2.88 -23.32
CA ILE A 104 -26.94 3.83 -24.15
C ILE A 104 -25.51 3.39 -24.42
N PHE A 105 -25.05 2.39 -23.67
CA PHE A 105 -23.76 1.74 -23.79
C PHE A 105 -23.88 0.48 -24.65
N LYS A 106 -24.69 0.54 -25.71
CA LYS A 106 -24.89 -0.56 -26.65
C LYS A 106 -23.54 -1.02 -27.20
N ASP A 107 -23.29 -2.29 -27.01
CA ASP A 107 -22.24 -3.08 -27.63
C ASP A 107 -22.82 -3.66 -28.94
N THR A 108 -22.40 -3.12 -30.07
CA THR A 108 -22.85 -3.57 -31.40
C THR A 108 -22.51 -5.03 -31.68
N THR A 109 -21.52 -5.59 -30.97
CA THR A 109 -21.12 -7.00 -31.08
C THR A 109 -22.18 -7.91 -30.45
N PHE A 110 -22.90 -7.44 -29.41
CA PHE A 110 -23.96 -8.20 -28.75
C PHE A 110 -25.16 -8.47 -29.65
N ASP A 111 -25.47 -7.54 -30.57
CA ASP A 111 -26.58 -7.69 -31.52
C ASP A 111 -26.27 -8.71 -32.63
N SER A 112 -24.99 -9.06 -32.84
CA SER A 112 -24.53 -10.04 -33.84
C SER A 112 -24.56 -11.50 -33.35
N ILE A 113 -24.74 -11.73 -32.05
CA ILE A 113 -24.62 -13.06 -31.42
C ILE A 113 -26.04 -13.58 -31.11
N LYS A 114 -26.72 -14.14 -32.12
CA LYS A 114 -28.00 -14.85 -31.92
C LYS A 114 -27.86 -16.34 -31.64
N THR A 115 -26.68 -16.95 -31.76
CA THR A 115 -26.55 -18.42 -31.65
C THR A 115 -25.15 -18.83 -31.17
N THR A 116 -25.09 -19.45 -29.99
CA THR A 116 -24.05 -20.36 -29.45
C THR A 116 -22.59 -19.88 -29.32
N GLY A 117 -22.08 -19.92 -28.08
CA GLY A 117 -20.63 -20.00 -27.80
C GLY A 117 -20.08 -18.89 -26.91
N THR A 118 -19.19 -19.27 -25.99
CA THR A 118 -18.52 -18.45 -24.98
C THR A 118 -18.02 -17.09 -25.51
N VAL A 119 -18.34 -16.02 -24.78
CA VAL A 119 -18.07 -14.62 -25.15
C VAL A 119 -16.61 -14.24 -24.89
N LEU A 120 -15.89 -13.86 -25.95
CA LEU A 120 -14.71 -12.98 -25.84
C LEU A 120 -15.19 -11.53 -26.02
N VAL A 121 -15.03 -10.73 -24.98
CA VAL A 121 -15.50 -9.34 -24.89
C VAL A 121 -14.67 -8.47 -25.85
N GLY A 122 -15.32 -7.92 -26.87
CA GLY A 122 -14.69 -6.98 -27.79
C GLY A 122 -15.70 -5.94 -28.26
N LEU A 123 -15.38 -4.66 -28.00
CA LEU A 123 -16.01 -3.43 -28.50
C LEU A 123 -17.12 -2.79 -27.64
N PHE A 124 -16.87 -2.70 -26.33
CA PHE A 124 -17.48 -1.64 -25.51
C PHE A 124 -17.08 -0.26 -26.08
N ASP A 125 -18.02 0.69 -26.18
CA ASP A 125 -17.68 2.09 -26.53
C ASP A 125 -17.06 2.77 -25.30
N ASP A 126 -15.83 2.37 -24.99
CA ASP A 126 -15.02 2.85 -23.87
C ASP A 126 -14.98 4.37 -23.87
N LYS A 127 -14.91 5.02 -25.05
CA LYS A 127 -14.79 6.47 -25.16
C LYS A 127 -16.06 7.17 -24.72
N LYS A 128 -17.23 6.72 -25.18
CA LYS A 128 -18.53 7.27 -24.79
C LYS A 128 -18.81 6.98 -23.32
N PHE A 129 -18.50 5.78 -22.85
CA PHE A 129 -18.61 5.42 -21.45
C PHE A 129 -17.73 6.30 -20.56
N ILE A 130 -16.44 6.40 -20.86
CA ILE A 130 -15.49 7.24 -20.11
C ILE A 130 -15.96 8.70 -20.10
N LYS A 131 -16.50 9.22 -21.21
CA LYS A 131 -17.05 10.59 -21.27
C LYS A 131 -18.23 10.75 -20.31
N ILE A 132 -19.20 9.84 -20.33
CA ILE A 132 -20.39 9.91 -19.48
C ILE A 132 -20.02 9.70 -18.01
N ALA A 133 -19.15 8.73 -17.71
CA ALA A 133 -18.60 8.50 -16.37
C ALA A 133 -17.88 9.73 -15.83
N ASN A 134 -17.04 10.39 -16.64
CA ASN A 134 -16.36 11.62 -16.23
C ASN A 134 -17.34 12.77 -15.97
N ASN A 135 -18.40 12.90 -16.77
CA ASN A 135 -19.44 13.90 -16.53
C ASN A 135 -20.20 13.63 -15.22
N ALA A 136 -20.56 12.36 -14.96
CA ALA A 136 -21.17 11.93 -13.71
C ALA A 136 -20.25 12.24 -12.52
N ILE A 137 -18.97 11.84 -12.59
CA ILE A 137 -17.97 12.14 -11.55
C ILE A 137 -17.80 13.64 -11.33
N LYS A 138 -17.77 14.46 -12.40
CA LYS A 138 -17.70 15.91 -12.29
C LYS A 138 -18.92 16.45 -11.53
N ARG A 139 -20.12 15.97 -11.87
CA ARG A 139 -21.35 16.41 -11.20
C ARG A 139 -21.40 16.00 -9.73
N ILE A 140 -20.89 14.81 -9.38
CA ILE A 140 -20.71 14.42 -7.96
C ILE A 140 -19.85 15.45 -7.24
N LYS A 141 -18.71 15.80 -7.81
CA LYS A 141 -17.80 16.76 -7.16
C LYS A 141 -18.48 18.11 -6.93
N GLU A 142 -19.32 18.56 -7.87
CA GLU A 142 -20.13 19.77 -7.69
C GLU A 142 -21.18 19.61 -6.58
N ILE A 143 -21.95 18.51 -6.57
CA ILE A 143 -22.94 18.22 -5.54
C ILE A 143 -22.28 18.14 -4.16
N GLU A 144 -21.15 17.45 -4.06
CA GLU A 144 -20.39 17.34 -2.81
C GLU A 144 -19.78 18.66 -2.38
N ALA A 145 -19.29 19.47 -3.32
CA ALA A 145 -18.79 20.80 -3.03
C ALA A 145 -19.90 21.67 -2.43
N ILE A 146 -21.17 21.50 -2.84
CA ILE A 146 -22.31 22.22 -2.28
C ILE A 146 -22.72 21.59 -0.93
N LYS A 147 -23.14 20.33 -0.96
CA LYS A 147 -23.76 19.60 0.17
C LYS A 147 -22.79 19.33 1.33
N TYR A 148 -21.52 19.11 1.01
CA TYR A 148 -20.49 18.74 1.99
C TYR A 148 -19.31 19.72 1.99
N SER A 149 -19.52 20.97 1.54
CA SER A 149 -18.54 22.07 1.59
C SER A 149 -17.86 22.18 2.96
N LYS A 150 -18.65 22.09 4.03
CA LYS A 150 -18.21 22.24 5.42
C LYS A 150 -17.57 20.98 6.01
N VAL A 151 -17.74 19.82 5.37
CA VAL A 151 -17.14 18.56 5.84
C VAL A 151 -15.66 18.60 5.52
N LYS A 152 -14.86 18.71 6.58
CA LYS A 152 -13.40 18.59 6.54
C LYS A 152 -13.02 17.13 6.69
N PHE A 153 -11.96 16.73 6.00
CA PHE A 153 -11.34 15.44 6.28
C PHE A 153 -10.66 15.52 7.65
N ASP A 154 -11.19 14.80 8.63
CA ASP A 154 -10.63 14.67 9.97
C ASP A 154 -10.98 13.28 10.55
N ILE A 155 -10.36 12.96 11.68
CA ILE A 155 -10.63 11.73 12.42
C ILE A 155 -10.85 12.03 13.89
N ASP A 156 -11.81 11.36 14.53
CA ASP A 156 -11.84 11.21 15.98
C ASP A 156 -11.20 9.89 16.33
N PHE A 157 -10.20 9.92 17.20
CA PHE A 157 -9.46 8.75 17.64
C PHE A 157 -9.76 8.48 19.11
N ARG A 158 -10.25 7.28 19.40
CA ARG A 158 -10.50 6.79 20.75
C ARG A 158 -9.78 5.47 20.97
N ILE A 159 -9.09 5.37 22.10
CA ILE A 159 -8.42 4.19 22.59
C ILE A 159 -8.39 4.32 24.12
N ASP A 160 -8.50 3.20 24.83
CA ASP A 160 -8.47 3.23 26.29
C ASP A 160 -7.13 3.80 26.78
N THR A 161 -7.17 4.63 27.82
CA THR A 161 -5.97 5.28 28.39
C THR A 161 -5.13 4.32 29.21
N SER A 162 -5.73 3.21 29.67
CA SER A 162 -5.06 2.13 30.37
C SER A 162 -5.66 0.80 29.95
N ILE A 163 -4.82 -0.21 29.74
CA ILE A 163 -5.24 -1.59 29.46
C ILE A 163 -4.45 -2.58 30.34
N ASN A 164 -5.03 -3.74 30.59
CA ASN A 164 -4.41 -4.85 31.30
C ASN A 164 -4.32 -6.12 30.42
N GLU A 165 -4.37 -5.92 29.10
CA GLU A 165 -4.31 -6.97 28.09
C GLU A 165 -3.22 -6.67 27.05
N GLU A 166 -2.95 -7.64 26.19
CA GLU A 166 -1.88 -7.55 25.19
C GLU A 166 -2.19 -6.57 24.05
N TYR A 167 -3.47 -6.33 23.77
CA TYR A 167 -3.93 -5.50 22.67
C TYR A 167 -5.01 -4.52 23.12
N ALA A 168 -4.90 -3.25 22.71
CA ALA A 168 -5.98 -2.29 22.86
C ALA A 168 -6.96 -2.38 21.69
N THR A 169 -8.22 -2.04 21.94
CA THR A 169 -9.19 -1.75 20.88
C THR A 169 -9.20 -0.24 20.59
N ALA A 170 -8.77 0.13 19.39
CA ALA A 170 -8.85 1.48 18.87
C ALA A 170 -10.12 1.67 18.03
N THR A 171 -10.85 2.75 18.26
CA THR A 171 -11.95 3.20 17.41
C THR A 171 -11.57 4.50 16.70
N ILE A 172 -11.74 4.53 15.38
CA ILE A 172 -11.61 5.76 14.59
C ILE A 172 -12.95 6.09 13.95
N LEU A 173 -13.44 7.31 14.18
CA LEU A 173 -14.50 7.92 13.38
C LEU A 173 -13.86 8.82 12.33
N ILE A 174 -14.08 8.49 11.07
CA ILE A 174 -13.49 9.17 9.92
C ILE A 174 -14.55 10.08 9.33
N HIS A 175 -14.34 11.38 9.45
CA HIS A 175 -15.16 12.40 8.80
C HIS A 175 -14.60 12.62 7.40
N HIS A 176 -15.36 12.28 6.37
CA HIS A 176 -14.89 12.39 4.99
C HIS A 176 -16.01 12.79 4.04
N ARG A 177 -15.64 13.20 2.83
CA ARG A 177 -16.61 13.36 1.74
C ARG A 177 -16.77 12.03 1.01
N PRO A 178 -17.94 11.70 0.45
CA PRO A 178 -18.15 10.40 -0.19
C PRO A 178 -17.17 10.11 -1.34
N SER A 179 -16.75 11.11 -2.11
CA SER A 179 -15.77 10.94 -3.20
C SER A 179 -14.32 10.77 -2.71
N LEU A 180 -14.05 10.99 -1.42
CA LEU A 180 -12.69 10.88 -0.89
C LEU A 180 -12.32 9.42 -0.70
N GLN A 181 -11.47 8.91 -1.58
CA GLN A 181 -10.92 7.56 -1.44
C GLN A 181 -9.91 7.54 -0.30
N LEU A 182 -10.17 6.72 0.70
CA LEU A 182 -9.38 6.61 1.92
C LEU A 182 -8.39 5.44 1.84
N ASN A 183 -7.15 5.69 2.24
CA ASN A 183 -6.19 4.63 2.57
C ASN A 183 -6.50 4.04 3.94
N ARG A 184 -5.91 2.88 4.22
CA ARG A 184 -5.95 2.26 5.55
C ARG A 184 -5.28 3.14 6.60
N ALA A 185 -5.76 3.05 7.85
CA ALA A 185 -5.07 3.59 9.00
C ALA A 185 -3.64 3.03 9.10
N VAL A 186 -2.69 3.90 9.40
CA VAL A 186 -1.34 3.50 9.82
C VAL A 186 -1.17 3.91 11.28
N PHE A 187 -0.92 2.94 12.14
CA PHE A 187 -0.64 3.18 13.54
C PHE A 187 0.87 3.31 13.74
N TYR A 188 1.26 4.16 14.67
CA TYR A 188 2.62 4.26 15.18
C TYR A 188 2.57 4.11 16.69
N VAL A 189 3.37 3.19 17.23
CA VAL A 189 3.53 3.00 18.67
C VAL A 189 4.96 3.35 19.00
N ASN A 190 5.15 4.34 19.88
CA ASN A 190 6.46 4.86 20.29
C ASN A 190 7.36 5.32 19.12
N GLY A 191 6.75 5.71 18.00
CA GLY A 191 7.45 6.19 16.79
C GLY A 191 7.61 5.13 15.70
N SER A 192 7.46 3.85 16.02
CA SER A 192 7.53 2.75 15.05
C SER A 192 6.18 2.51 14.40
N ALA A 193 6.15 2.37 13.07
CA ALA A 193 4.94 2.00 12.36
C ALA A 193 4.54 0.57 12.71
N MET A 194 3.28 0.37 13.08
CA MET A 194 2.73 -0.93 13.47
C MET A 194 1.61 -1.31 12.52
N TYR A 195 1.57 -2.59 12.16
CA TYR A 195 0.40 -3.16 11.53
C TYR A 195 -0.67 -3.37 12.60
N ALA A 196 -1.86 -2.81 12.38
CA ALA A 196 -3.03 -3.00 13.26
C ALA A 196 -4.12 -3.75 12.50
N ASP A 197 -4.66 -4.81 13.08
CA ASP A 197 -5.74 -5.58 12.46
C ASP A 197 -7.02 -4.77 12.47
N ARG A 198 -7.61 -4.54 11.29
CA ARG A 198 -8.91 -3.89 11.20
C ARG A 198 -9.98 -4.92 11.53
N LEU A 199 -10.66 -4.73 12.67
CA LEU A 199 -11.71 -5.62 13.14
C LEU A 199 -13.04 -5.33 12.44
N SER A 200 -13.35 -4.05 12.19
CA SER A 200 -14.56 -3.67 11.46
C SER A 200 -14.41 -2.35 10.70
N SER A 201 -15.26 -2.17 9.70
CA SER A 201 -15.41 -0.94 8.92
C SER A 201 -16.87 -0.76 8.55
N VAL A 202 -17.53 0.24 9.13
CA VAL A 202 -18.95 0.51 8.98
C VAL A 202 -19.16 1.95 8.54
N ASP A 203 -19.83 2.16 7.41
CA ASP A 203 -20.28 3.49 7.01
C ASP A 203 -21.50 3.86 7.87
N VAL A 204 -21.33 4.80 8.80
CA VAL A 204 -22.40 5.29 9.71
C VAL A 204 -23.30 6.28 8.97
N SER A 205 -22.73 7.07 8.09
CA SER A 205 -23.43 7.97 7.17
C SER A 205 -22.59 8.19 5.91
N PRO A 206 -23.08 8.89 4.87
CA PRO A 206 -22.27 9.21 3.69
C PRO A 206 -20.97 9.97 4.01
N ILE A 207 -20.92 10.68 5.15
CA ILE A 207 -19.79 11.51 5.54
C ILE A 207 -19.02 10.98 6.75
N LEU A 208 -19.43 9.84 7.30
CA LEU A 208 -18.89 9.31 8.54
C LEU A 208 -18.72 7.80 8.44
N ARG A 209 -17.47 7.34 8.59
CA ARG A 209 -17.14 5.91 8.69
C ARG A 209 -16.57 5.62 10.07
N LYS A 210 -17.02 4.53 10.69
CA LYS A 210 -16.42 3.98 11.91
C LYS A 210 -15.55 2.79 11.54
N GLU A 211 -14.28 2.84 11.92
CA GLU A 211 -13.38 1.69 11.84
C GLU A 211 -12.91 1.31 13.24
N THR A 212 -12.77 0.02 13.51
CA THR A 212 -12.20 -0.49 14.76
C THR A 212 -10.97 -1.34 14.46
N TYR A 213 -9.98 -1.25 15.34
CA TYR A 213 -8.68 -1.87 15.16
C TYR A 213 -8.20 -2.53 16.45
N LYS A 214 -7.53 -3.67 16.30
CA LYS A 214 -6.74 -4.31 17.34
C LYS A 214 -5.30 -3.79 17.25
N VAL A 215 -4.83 -3.11 18.29
CA VAL A 215 -3.52 -2.46 18.32
C VAL A 215 -2.67 -3.10 19.40
N GLY A 216 -1.56 -3.71 19.02
CA GLY A 216 -0.61 -4.29 19.97
C GLY A 216 0.19 -3.21 20.70
N LEU A 217 0.18 -3.24 22.04
CA LEU A 217 0.92 -2.28 22.86
C LEU A 217 1.87 -3.03 23.79
N PRO A 218 3.18 -2.73 23.80
CA PRO A 218 4.08 -3.30 24.78
C PRO A 218 3.78 -2.78 26.19
N THR A 219 4.30 -3.46 27.20
CA THR A 219 4.15 -3.11 28.61
C THR A 219 4.69 -1.70 28.88
N GLY A 220 3.97 -0.91 29.68
CA GLY A 220 4.35 0.44 30.09
C GLY A 220 3.62 1.55 29.33
N LYS A 221 4.16 2.77 29.39
CA LYS A 221 3.54 3.96 28.78
C LYS A 221 3.88 4.04 27.30
N ASN A 222 2.85 4.07 26.47
CA ASN A 222 2.96 4.08 25.02
C ASN A 222 2.36 5.35 24.42
N ARG A 223 3.09 5.95 23.47
CA ARG A 223 2.54 7.01 22.61
C ARG A 223 2.00 6.37 21.34
N VAL A 224 0.67 6.37 21.20
CA VAL A 224 -0.04 5.82 20.04
C VAL A 224 -0.43 6.97 19.11
N LYS A 225 0.00 6.90 17.86
CA LYS A 225 -0.38 7.85 16.81
C LYS A 225 -1.08 7.10 15.70
N VAL A 226 -2.29 7.52 15.35
CA VAL A 226 -2.96 7.04 14.14
C VAL A 226 -2.81 8.07 13.03
N ARG A 227 -2.48 7.63 11.83
CA ARG A 227 -2.47 8.44 10.62
C ARG A 227 -3.45 7.86 9.61
N PHE A 228 -4.29 8.72 9.07
CA PHE A 228 -5.09 8.42 7.89
C PHE A 228 -4.62 9.29 6.73
N SER A 229 -4.75 8.72 5.53
CA SER A 229 -4.50 9.45 4.30
C SER A 229 -5.57 9.13 3.29
N SER A 230 -5.81 10.05 2.37
CA SER A 230 -6.62 9.82 1.18
C SER A 230 -5.74 9.70 -0.04
N LEU A 231 -6.27 9.11 -1.11
CA LEU A 231 -5.55 8.94 -2.38
C LEU A 231 -5.26 10.26 -3.11
N ASP A 232 -6.00 11.33 -2.80
CA ASP A 232 -5.70 12.68 -3.28
C ASP A 232 -4.57 13.37 -2.48
N GLY A 233 -3.97 12.66 -1.51
CA GLY A 233 -2.79 13.11 -0.77
C GLY A 233 -3.08 13.84 0.53
N LYS A 234 -4.35 14.06 0.92
CA LYS A 234 -4.66 14.64 2.23
C LYS A 234 -4.32 13.66 3.34
N ARG A 235 -3.90 14.20 4.49
CA ARG A 235 -3.42 13.43 5.64
C ARG A 235 -3.93 14.05 6.91
N VAL A 236 -4.34 13.20 7.84
CA VAL A 236 -4.74 13.59 9.20
C VAL A 236 -4.12 12.61 10.19
N ALA A 237 -3.78 13.11 11.37
CA ALA A 237 -3.22 12.28 12.43
C ALA A 237 -3.70 12.75 13.79
N LYS A 238 -3.91 11.79 14.69
CA LYS A 238 -4.22 12.03 16.10
C LYS A 238 -3.33 11.16 16.96
N ASN A 239 -3.09 11.59 18.19
CA ASN A 239 -2.26 10.89 19.16
C ASN A 239 -3.06 10.61 20.43
N ALA A 240 -2.70 9.55 21.12
CA ALA A 240 -3.12 9.24 22.48
C ALA A 240 -1.93 8.66 23.25
N THR A 241 -2.02 8.72 24.57
CA THR A 241 -1.10 8.01 25.46
C THR A 241 -1.88 6.89 26.12
N VAL A 242 -1.31 5.69 26.11
CA VAL A 242 -1.91 4.49 26.68
C VAL A 242 -0.92 3.81 27.60
N GLU A 243 -1.30 3.53 28.84
CA GLU A 243 -0.51 2.74 29.76
C GLU A 243 -0.94 1.27 29.69
N ASN A 244 -0.04 0.38 29.31
CA ASN A 244 -0.31 -1.05 29.33
C ASN A 244 0.30 -1.68 30.59
N LEU A 245 -0.55 -2.19 31.47
CA LEU A 245 -0.16 -2.86 32.71
C LEU A 245 0.05 -4.37 32.53
N PHE A 246 -0.26 -4.91 31.35
CA PHE A 246 -0.13 -6.33 31.03
C PHE A 246 1.34 -6.77 30.97
N LYS A 247 1.75 -7.61 31.93
CA LYS A 247 3.08 -8.24 31.96
C LYS A 247 3.02 -9.62 31.29
N GLY A 248 3.05 -9.63 29.97
CA GLY A 248 3.11 -10.86 29.17
C GLY A 248 4.48 -11.55 29.23
N LYS A 249 4.53 -12.83 28.85
CA LYS A 249 5.80 -13.50 28.57
C LYS A 249 6.40 -12.93 27.29
N THR A 250 7.67 -12.52 27.35
CA THR A 250 8.42 -12.03 26.19
C THR A 250 9.14 -13.17 25.48
N THR A 251 9.01 -13.21 24.16
CA THR A 251 9.72 -14.14 23.26
C THR A 251 10.70 -13.35 22.39
N PHE A 252 11.80 -13.96 21.95
CA PHE A 252 12.71 -13.35 20.96
C PHE A 252 12.73 -14.19 19.69
N HIS A 253 12.20 -13.63 18.63
CA HIS A 253 12.12 -14.26 17.33
C HIS A 253 13.30 -13.82 16.47
N ILE A 254 14.01 -14.79 15.89
CA ILE A 254 15.21 -14.52 15.08
C ILE A 254 15.04 -15.17 13.72
N VAL A 255 14.88 -14.33 12.71
CA VAL A 255 14.83 -14.75 11.31
C VAL A 255 16.17 -14.41 10.70
N ALA A 256 16.98 -15.43 10.41
CA ALA A 256 18.30 -15.27 9.82
C ALA A 256 18.32 -15.92 8.43
N ILE A 257 18.42 -15.10 7.39
CA ILE A 257 18.34 -15.52 6.00
C ILE A 257 19.69 -15.26 5.33
N GLY A 258 20.29 -16.30 4.76
CA GLY A 258 21.49 -16.19 3.94
C GLY A 258 21.22 -16.72 2.54
N VAL A 259 21.50 -15.92 1.52
CA VAL A 259 21.31 -16.30 0.11
C VAL A 259 22.67 -16.27 -0.59
N ASP A 260 23.24 -17.45 -0.85
CA ASP A 260 24.56 -17.62 -1.46
C ASP A 260 24.49 -17.89 -2.97
N LYS A 261 23.47 -18.62 -3.41
CA LYS A 261 23.29 -19.04 -4.81
C LYS A 261 22.06 -18.41 -5.45
N PHE A 262 22.23 -18.03 -6.72
CA PHE A 262 21.21 -17.43 -7.57
C PHE A 262 21.21 -18.19 -8.90
N PRO A 263 20.42 -19.28 -9.04
CA PRO A 263 20.50 -20.17 -10.21
C PRO A 263 20.27 -19.47 -11.55
N ASN A 264 19.56 -18.34 -11.54
CA ASN A 264 19.26 -17.54 -12.72
C ASN A 264 20.34 -16.48 -13.04
N TRP A 265 21.44 -16.45 -12.28
CA TRP A 265 22.54 -15.51 -12.40
C TRP A 265 23.82 -16.22 -12.81
N THR A 266 24.82 -15.45 -13.23
CA THR A 266 26.15 -15.98 -13.53
C THR A 266 26.88 -16.38 -12.24
N ILE A 267 27.73 -17.40 -12.32
CA ILE A 267 28.41 -18.01 -11.15
C ILE A 267 29.26 -17.01 -10.35
N ASP A 268 29.82 -16.00 -11.01
CA ASP A 268 30.59 -14.90 -10.41
C ASP A 268 29.76 -14.00 -9.49
N ARG A 269 28.42 -14.05 -9.61
CA ARG A 269 27.50 -13.31 -8.73
C ARG A 269 27.01 -14.13 -7.53
N THR A 270 27.57 -15.31 -7.29
CA THR A 270 27.31 -16.05 -6.04
C THR A 270 28.05 -15.41 -4.86
N LEU A 271 27.45 -15.48 -3.67
CA LEU A 271 28.07 -15.03 -2.42
C LEU A 271 28.68 -16.21 -1.70
N LYS A 272 29.89 -16.07 -1.16
CA LYS A 272 30.60 -17.20 -0.53
C LYS A 272 30.18 -17.48 0.92
N ASN A 273 29.75 -16.47 1.66
CA ASN A 273 29.58 -16.55 3.12
C ASN A 273 28.18 -16.23 3.64
N ALA A 274 27.23 -15.84 2.78
CA ALA A 274 25.91 -15.37 3.22
C ALA A 274 25.17 -16.39 4.13
N VAL A 275 25.23 -17.68 3.78
CA VAL A 275 24.65 -18.77 4.58
C VAL A 275 25.43 -18.95 5.90
N ASN A 276 26.76 -18.90 5.85
CA ASN A 276 27.60 -19.02 7.05
C ASN A 276 27.33 -17.88 8.04
N ASP A 277 27.17 -16.65 7.55
CA ASP A 277 26.89 -15.48 8.38
C ASP A 277 25.51 -15.61 9.05
N ALA A 278 24.48 -16.01 8.31
CA ALA A 278 23.15 -16.24 8.86
C ALA A 278 23.14 -17.35 9.93
N ASN A 279 23.87 -18.45 9.68
CA ASN A 279 24.04 -19.54 10.64
C ASN A 279 24.80 -19.10 11.89
N TYR A 280 25.83 -18.25 11.72
CA TYR A 280 26.59 -17.70 12.83
C TYR A 280 25.73 -16.82 13.72
N ILE A 281 24.94 -15.92 13.14
CA ILE A 281 23.98 -15.07 13.88
C ILE A 281 23.01 -15.94 14.68
N LYS A 282 22.39 -16.93 14.04
CA LYS A 282 21.51 -17.90 14.70
C LYS A 282 22.20 -18.56 15.89
N LYS A 283 23.41 -19.10 15.69
CA LYS A 283 24.18 -19.80 16.74
C LYS A 283 24.52 -18.87 17.91
N VAL A 284 25.06 -17.68 17.64
CA VAL A 284 25.47 -16.72 18.68
C VAL A 284 24.30 -16.34 19.55
N PHE A 285 23.14 -16.03 18.96
CA PHE A 285 21.97 -15.68 19.75
C PHE A 285 21.41 -16.90 20.47
N GLN A 286 21.38 -18.09 19.88
CA GLN A 286 20.99 -19.33 20.58
C GLN A 286 21.83 -19.59 21.83
N GLU A 287 23.16 -19.45 21.73
CA GLU A 287 24.09 -19.75 22.82
C GLU A 287 24.13 -18.65 23.89
N ARG A 288 24.10 -17.37 23.49
CA ARG A 288 24.32 -16.25 24.41
C ARG A 288 23.03 -15.70 25.02
N SER A 289 21.92 -15.75 24.30
CA SER A 289 20.69 -15.12 24.81
C SER A 289 20.02 -15.95 25.93
N SER A 290 20.26 -17.25 26.02
CA SER A 290 19.87 -18.06 27.18
C SER A 290 20.42 -17.52 28.51
N LYS A 291 21.60 -16.89 28.47
CA LYS A 291 22.25 -16.25 29.64
C LYS A 291 21.77 -14.82 29.89
N LEU A 292 21.40 -14.09 28.83
CA LEU A 292 20.97 -12.69 28.92
C LEU A 292 19.48 -12.55 29.27
N PHE A 293 18.67 -13.56 28.95
CA PHE A 293 17.24 -13.56 29.23
C PHE A 293 16.90 -14.71 30.18
N ILE A 294 17.30 -14.51 31.43
CA ILE A 294 17.28 -15.45 32.56
C ILE A 294 15.86 -16.01 32.86
N HIS A 295 14.81 -15.44 32.28
CA HIS A 295 13.40 -15.83 32.48
C HIS A 295 12.75 -16.51 31.28
N GLY A 296 13.45 -17.44 30.61
CA GLY A 296 12.81 -18.36 29.67
C GLY A 296 12.43 -17.74 28.32
N LEU A 297 13.29 -16.86 27.80
CA LEU A 297 13.16 -16.36 26.44
C LEU A 297 13.27 -17.53 25.46
N GLN A 298 12.15 -17.89 24.85
CA GLN A 298 12.14 -18.88 23.78
C GLN A 298 12.72 -18.25 22.52
N ILE A 299 13.82 -18.81 22.03
CA ILE A 299 14.44 -18.41 20.77
C ILE A 299 13.86 -19.28 19.68
N LYS A 300 13.21 -18.66 18.70
CA LYS A 300 12.73 -19.37 17.52
C LYS A 300 13.61 -18.99 16.33
N PRO A 301 14.59 -19.84 15.99
CA PRO A 301 15.43 -19.61 14.82
C PRO A 301 14.70 -20.09 13.57
N TYR A 302 14.76 -19.27 12.53
CA TYR A 302 14.27 -19.66 11.22
C TYR A 302 15.38 -19.49 10.19
N SER A 303 15.65 -20.56 9.44
CA SER A 303 16.66 -20.62 8.39
C SER A 303 16.09 -21.36 7.20
N LEU A 304 16.39 -20.87 6.00
CA LEU A 304 16.10 -21.54 4.75
C LEU A 304 17.40 -22.14 4.22
N ASP A 305 17.36 -23.37 3.73
CA ASP A 305 18.49 -23.97 3.01
C ASP A 305 18.74 -23.27 1.66
N THR A 306 19.87 -23.57 1.03
CA THR A 306 20.28 -22.99 -0.27
C THR A 306 19.21 -23.13 -1.36
N ASN A 307 18.33 -24.13 -1.28
CA ASN A 307 17.27 -24.39 -2.25
C ASN A 307 15.91 -23.78 -1.86
N SER A 308 15.77 -23.23 -0.66
CA SER A 308 14.51 -22.73 -0.10
C SER A 308 14.53 -21.23 0.18
N THR A 309 15.52 -20.48 -0.30
CA THR A 309 15.58 -19.00 -0.20
C THR A 309 14.84 -18.26 -1.31
N THR A 310 13.84 -18.90 -1.92
CA THR A 310 12.96 -18.28 -2.92
C THR A 310 12.10 -17.20 -2.29
N LYS A 311 11.59 -16.28 -3.10
CA LYS A 311 10.69 -15.22 -2.63
C LYS A 311 9.49 -15.78 -1.87
N GLU A 312 8.89 -16.84 -2.39
CA GLU A 312 7.72 -17.48 -1.80
C GLU A 312 8.02 -18.05 -0.42
N SER A 313 9.10 -18.83 -0.30
CA SER A 313 9.51 -19.44 0.97
C SER A 313 9.89 -18.40 2.02
N ILE A 314 10.61 -17.34 1.63
CA ILE A 314 10.93 -16.22 2.54
C ILE A 314 9.64 -15.51 3.00
N SER A 315 8.72 -15.26 2.08
CA SER A 315 7.45 -14.60 2.41
C SER A 315 6.61 -15.47 3.34
N LYS A 316 6.51 -16.77 3.06
CA LYS A 316 5.81 -17.74 3.90
C LYS A 316 6.41 -17.78 5.29
N LEU A 317 7.74 -17.82 5.40
CA LEU A 317 8.43 -17.82 6.68
C LEU A 317 8.11 -16.54 7.48
N ILE A 318 8.23 -15.37 6.86
CA ILE A 318 7.92 -14.10 7.54
C ILE A 318 6.46 -14.07 8.01
N GLU A 319 5.52 -14.57 7.20
CA GLU A 319 4.11 -14.67 7.58
C GLU A 319 3.85 -15.68 8.70
N GLU A 320 4.56 -16.81 8.73
CA GLU A 320 4.51 -17.77 9.84
C GLU A 320 5.00 -17.15 11.15
N VAL A 321 6.13 -16.44 11.11
CA VAL A 321 6.69 -15.74 12.26
C VAL A 321 5.73 -14.67 12.75
N ARG A 322 5.20 -13.86 11.84
CA ARG A 322 4.23 -12.79 12.11
C ARG A 322 3.01 -13.29 12.88
N LYS A 323 2.50 -14.50 12.58
CA LYS A 323 1.36 -15.10 13.29
C LYS A 323 1.65 -15.44 14.76
N SER A 324 2.93 -15.57 15.11
CA SER A 324 3.37 -15.95 16.46
C SER A 324 3.95 -14.80 17.29
N ILE A 325 4.32 -13.69 16.65
CA ILE A 325 4.86 -12.50 17.31
C ILE A 325 3.77 -11.77 18.09
N LYS A 326 4.14 -11.36 19.30
CA LYS A 326 3.33 -10.58 20.22
C LYS A 326 3.90 -9.16 20.45
N PRO A 327 3.09 -8.22 20.97
CA PRO A 327 3.52 -6.83 21.21
C PRO A 327 4.69 -6.68 22.20
N ASN A 328 4.85 -7.62 23.13
CA ASN A 328 5.94 -7.64 24.10
C ASN A 328 7.16 -8.45 23.62
N ASP A 329 7.14 -8.99 22.40
CA ASP A 329 8.24 -9.78 21.85
C ASP A 329 9.32 -8.90 21.23
N TYR A 330 10.54 -9.44 21.20
CA TYR A 330 11.63 -8.92 20.38
C TYR A 330 11.66 -9.64 19.03
N PHE A 331 12.02 -8.93 17.98
CA PHE A 331 12.20 -9.49 16.64
C PHE A 331 13.51 -9.00 16.03
N LEU A 332 14.31 -9.93 15.53
CA LEU A 332 15.51 -9.65 14.75
C LEU A 332 15.35 -10.29 13.37
N LEU A 333 15.37 -9.43 12.34
CA LEU A 333 15.56 -9.85 10.96
C LEU A 333 17.02 -9.62 10.57
N TYR A 334 17.72 -10.70 10.27
CA TYR A 334 19.05 -10.68 9.67
C TYR A 334 18.97 -11.24 8.25
N VAL A 335 19.49 -10.48 7.28
CA VAL A 335 19.52 -10.89 5.87
C VAL A 335 20.91 -10.65 5.30
N ALA A 336 21.54 -11.71 4.81
CA ALA A 336 22.74 -11.66 3.99
C ALA A 336 22.39 -12.08 2.56
N SER A 337 22.36 -11.11 1.64
CA SER A 337 22.08 -11.30 0.22
C SER A 337 22.55 -10.07 -0.58
N HIS A 338 22.46 -10.12 -1.91
CA HIS A 338 22.64 -8.95 -2.77
C HIS A 338 21.56 -7.90 -2.52
N GLY A 339 22.00 -6.65 -2.37
CA GLY A 339 21.13 -5.48 -2.27
C GLY A 339 20.73 -4.94 -3.63
N ILE A 340 19.50 -4.48 -3.77
CA ILE A 340 18.97 -3.88 -4.99
C ILE A 340 18.28 -2.57 -4.62
N ILE A 341 18.65 -1.48 -5.29
CA ILE A 341 17.97 -0.20 -5.15
C ILE A 341 17.04 -0.02 -6.35
N LYS A 342 15.74 0.16 -6.11
CA LYS A 342 14.75 0.49 -7.16
C LYS A 342 14.07 1.82 -6.85
N GLY A 343 13.60 2.50 -7.89
CA GLY A 343 12.94 3.82 -7.80
C GLY A 343 13.83 4.99 -8.23
N THR A 344 13.23 6.18 -8.33
CA THR A 344 13.89 7.43 -8.71
C THR A 344 13.60 8.52 -7.69
N GLY A 345 14.54 9.47 -7.51
CA GLY A 345 14.38 10.57 -6.55
C GLY A 345 14.10 10.10 -5.11
N GLU A 346 13.05 10.66 -4.49
CA GLU A 346 12.61 10.37 -3.12
C GLU A 346 11.90 9.00 -2.97
N ASP A 347 11.55 8.35 -4.08
CA ASP A 347 10.91 7.03 -4.10
C ASP A 347 11.91 5.87 -4.16
N LYS A 348 13.22 6.16 -4.03
CA LYS A 348 14.23 5.11 -3.91
C LYS A 348 13.92 4.21 -2.70
N ARG A 349 13.99 2.91 -2.92
CA ARG A 349 13.75 1.87 -1.93
C ARG A 349 14.83 0.80 -2.03
N TYR A 350 15.21 0.25 -0.89
CA TYR A 350 16.19 -0.83 -0.78
C TYR A 350 15.49 -2.19 -0.69
N TYR A 351 16.00 -3.14 -1.45
CA TYR A 351 15.49 -4.50 -1.54
C TYR A 351 16.66 -5.48 -1.40
N PHE A 352 16.36 -6.73 -1.08
CA PHE A 352 17.32 -7.82 -1.21
C PHE A 352 16.86 -8.86 -2.24
N ALA A 353 17.83 -9.55 -2.83
CA ALA A 353 17.60 -10.59 -3.83
C ALA A 353 17.23 -11.93 -3.17
N PRO A 354 16.08 -12.53 -3.47
CA PRO A 354 15.86 -13.97 -3.22
C PRO A 354 16.60 -14.82 -4.27
N SER A 355 16.77 -16.12 -4.01
CA SER A 355 17.54 -17.00 -4.91
C SER A 355 16.93 -17.17 -6.30
N ASP A 356 15.61 -17.06 -6.42
CA ASP A 356 14.84 -17.18 -7.67
C ASP A 356 14.75 -15.89 -8.49
N LEU A 357 15.40 -14.80 -8.06
CA LEU A 357 15.39 -13.55 -8.79
C LEU A 357 16.05 -13.69 -10.17
N SER A 358 15.35 -13.28 -11.23
CA SER A 358 15.89 -13.29 -12.59
C SER A 358 16.99 -12.23 -12.79
N ALA A 359 18.12 -12.59 -13.42
CA ALA A 359 19.22 -11.66 -13.70
C ALA A 359 18.81 -10.42 -14.52
N THR A 360 17.82 -10.57 -15.41
CA THR A 360 17.25 -9.49 -16.25
C THR A 360 16.48 -8.41 -15.46
N GLU A 361 16.22 -8.63 -14.16
CA GLU A 361 15.50 -7.69 -13.29
C GLU A 361 16.41 -6.88 -12.37
N THR A 362 17.72 -7.11 -12.44
CA THR A 362 18.75 -6.27 -11.85
C THR A 362 18.92 -5.05 -12.75
N PRO A 363 18.69 -3.82 -12.29
CA PRO A 363 19.02 -2.65 -13.11
C PRO A 363 20.54 -2.61 -13.22
N THR A 364 21.07 -3.12 -14.32
CA THR A 364 22.41 -2.76 -14.78
C THR A 364 22.40 -1.24 -14.95
N LEU A 365 23.34 -0.56 -14.30
CA LEU A 365 23.67 0.84 -14.61
C LEU A 365 24.32 0.90 -15.99
N THR A 366 23.59 0.54 -17.05
CA THR A 366 24.00 0.73 -18.44
C THR A 366 22.78 1.03 -19.31
N HIS A 367 22.98 1.93 -20.27
CA HIS A 367 22.00 2.53 -21.17
C HIS A 367 21.09 1.52 -21.91
N PRO A 368 19.88 1.95 -22.34
CA PRO A 368 18.80 1.04 -22.71
C PRO A 368 18.89 0.62 -24.18
N HIS A 369 18.72 -0.67 -24.47
CA HIS A 369 18.02 -1.16 -25.66
C HIS A 369 17.69 -2.65 -25.51
N SER A 370 16.44 -2.97 -25.17
CA SER A 370 15.67 -4.11 -25.71
C SER A 370 14.36 -4.30 -24.94
N SER A 371 13.29 -4.59 -25.68
CA SER A 371 11.91 -4.76 -25.20
C SER A 371 11.68 -6.15 -24.59
N PRO A 372 10.88 -6.29 -23.51
CA PRO A 372 10.60 -7.61 -22.93
C PRO A 372 9.40 -8.32 -23.58
N SER A 373 9.54 -9.64 -23.73
CA SER A 373 8.54 -10.62 -24.19
C SER A 373 7.47 -10.94 -23.10
N PRO A 374 6.22 -11.27 -23.45
CA PRO A 374 5.12 -11.43 -22.50
C PRO A 374 4.95 -12.91 -22.11
N ASN A 375 5.69 -13.38 -21.12
CA ASN A 375 5.33 -14.52 -20.27
C ASN A 375 6.41 -14.74 -19.19
N LYS A 376 6.27 -14.09 -18.05
CA LYS A 376 7.03 -14.44 -16.83
C LYS A 376 6.14 -14.29 -15.59
N LEU A 377 6.15 -15.33 -14.75
CA LEU A 377 5.67 -15.25 -13.37
C LEU A 377 6.37 -14.08 -12.65
N SER A 378 5.64 -13.40 -11.77
CA SER A 378 6.11 -12.21 -11.06
C SER A 378 7.25 -12.52 -10.06
N THR A 379 8.49 -12.19 -10.42
CA THR A 379 9.71 -12.43 -9.60
C THR A 379 10.32 -11.14 -9.02
N THR A 380 9.50 -10.26 -8.44
CA THR A 380 9.97 -8.98 -7.85
C THR A 380 10.84 -9.18 -6.59
N PRO A 381 11.94 -8.42 -6.38
CA PRO A 381 12.75 -8.51 -5.16
C PRO A 381 11.97 -8.10 -3.90
N ILE A 382 12.47 -8.47 -2.72
CA ILE A 382 11.78 -8.27 -1.43
C ILE A 382 12.17 -6.93 -0.83
N LEU A 383 11.17 -6.11 -0.49
CA LEU A 383 11.35 -4.79 0.10
C LEU A 383 11.79 -4.91 1.57
N LEU A 384 12.89 -4.26 1.92
CA LEU A 384 13.21 -3.96 3.32
C LEU A 384 12.56 -2.59 3.60
N ALA A 385 11.47 -2.62 4.37
CA ALA A 385 10.68 -1.43 4.68
C ALA A 385 11.46 -0.43 5.53
#